data_AF-A0AAV8U9E0-F1
#
_entry.id   AF-A0AAV8U9E0-F1
#
_cell.length_a   1.000
_cell.length_b   1.000
_cell.length_c   1.000
_cell.angle_alpha   90.00
_cell.angle_beta   90.00
_cell.angle_gamma   90.00
#
_symmetry.space_group_name_H-M   'P 1'
#
loop_
_entity.id
_entity.type
_entity.pdbx_description
1 polymer ?
#
loop_
_entity_poly.entity_id
_entity_poly.type
_entity_poly.pdbx_seq_one_letter_code
_entity_poly.pdbx_strand_id
1 'polypeptide(L)'
;MGLLRGTICSQRTLINWYNRLLNCRLLRGTICSQRTLINWYNRLLNCRKKIRILATFVFQLVYKRLQLKLELVKKEMEISKIQESIAKAIEENISGEQRRYLLNEQLKAIKKELGLETDDKTALSVKFRERIEPKKEKIPAQVSQVIEEELTKLQLLEASSSEFNVTRNYLDWLTTLRWGDYSDENFDVVRAQNILDEDHCGLTDVKERILEFIAVGKLKGISQAQNPNLFGICIRMAIEMSMGRSGLS
;
A
#
# COMPACT_ATOMS: atom_id res chain seq x y z
N MET A 1 17.20 -58.26 -21.15
CA MET A 1 18.06 -58.28 -22.36
C MET A 1 19.22 -57.33 -22.11
N GLY A 2 20.50 -57.67 -22.16
CA GLY A 2 21.21 -58.87 -22.56
C GLY A 2 22.69 -58.46 -22.70
N LEU A 3 23.59 -59.31 -22.22
CA LEU A 3 25.00 -59.36 -22.61
C LEU A 3 25.90 -58.17 -22.26
N LEU A 4 26.39 -58.13 -21.01
CA LEU A 4 27.80 -57.83 -20.75
C LEU A 4 28.35 -58.80 -19.70
N ARG A 5 28.49 -60.08 -20.12
CA ARG A 5 29.43 -61.01 -19.50
C ARG A 5 30.85 -60.53 -19.85
N GLY A 6 31.34 -59.53 -19.13
CA GLY A 6 32.75 -59.18 -19.11
C GLY A 6 33.35 -59.79 -17.86
N THR A 7 34.07 -60.90 -18.01
CA THR A 7 34.82 -61.54 -16.94
C THR A 7 35.71 -60.51 -16.25
N ILE A 8 35.27 -60.07 -15.07
CA ILE A 8 36.12 -59.38 -14.11
C ILE A 8 37.26 -60.35 -13.84
N CYS A 9 38.43 -60.05 -14.42
CA CYS A 9 39.67 -60.71 -14.10
C CYS A 9 39.92 -60.40 -12.62
N SER A 10 39.41 -61.25 -11.73
CA SER A 10 39.57 -61.07 -10.31
C SER A 10 41.08 -61.02 -10.02
N GLN A 11 41.48 -60.25 -9.01
CA GLN A 11 42.88 -60.19 -8.58
C GLN A 11 43.50 -61.60 -8.37
N ARG A 12 42.67 -62.62 -8.16
CA ARG A 12 43.05 -64.03 -8.08
C ARG A 12 43.64 -64.60 -9.37
N THR A 13 43.17 -64.21 -10.56
CA THR A 13 43.73 -64.66 -11.84
C THR A 13 45.08 -64.02 -12.16
N LEU A 14 45.31 -62.77 -11.75
CA LEU A 14 46.60 -62.10 -11.90
C LEU A 14 47.65 -62.67 -10.94
N ILE A 15 47.27 -62.96 -9.69
CA ILE A 15 48.15 -63.60 -8.71
C ILE A 15 48.47 -65.05 -9.12
N ASN A 16 47.49 -65.82 -9.64
CA ASN A 16 47.75 -67.16 -10.17
C ASN A 16 48.62 -67.15 -11.43
N TRP A 17 48.54 -66.12 -12.26
CA TRP A 17 49.41 -65.96 -13.44
C TRP A 17 50.84 -65.55 -13.03
N TYR A 18 50.99 -64.68 -12.02
CA TYR A 18 52.28 -64.29 -11.44
C TYR A 18 52.97 -65.47 -10.73
N ASN A 19 52.20 -66.27 -9.98
CA ASN A 19 52.68 -67.50 -9.34
C ASN A 19 53.03 -68.60 -10.37
N ARG A 20 52.35 -68.65 -11.53
CA ARG A 20 52.74 -69.53 -12.65
C ARG A 20 54.03 -69.08 -13.33
N LEU A 21 54.30 -67.78 -13.40
CA LEU A 21 55.55 -67.23 -13.93
C LEU A 21 56.74 -67.49 -13.00
N LEU A 22 56.54 -67.37 -11.68
CA LEU A 22 57.58 -67.65 -10.68
C LEU A 22 57.92 -69.15 -10.55
N ASN A 23 56.96 -70.05 -10.80
CA ASN A 23 57.19 -71.50 -10.79
C ASN A 23 57.87 -72.07 -12.05
N CYS A 24 58.12 -71.26 -13.08
CA CYS A 24 58.90 -71.66 -14.26
C CYS A 24 60.43 -71.55 -14.05
N ARG A 25 60.94 -71.83 -12.84
CA ARG A 25 62.39 -71.97 -12.57
C ARG A 25 62.88 -73.43 -12.56
N LEU A 26 62.03 -74.39 -12.92
CA LEU A 26 62.40 -75.78 -13.11
C LEU A 26 61.83 -76.27 -14.44
N LEU A 27 62.58 -76.05 -15.52
CA LEU A 27 62.72 -76.96 -16.65
C LEU A 27 63.96 -76.49 -17.42
N ARG A 28 65.10 -77.11 -17.07
CA ARG A 28 66.30 -77.12 -17.90
C ARG A 28 65.92 -77.74 -19.24
N GLY A 29 66.31 -77.07 -20.33
CA GLY A 29 66.51 -77.72 -21.62
C GLY A 29 65.53 -77.32 -22.72
N THR A 30 66.14 -76.89 -23.84
CA THR A 30 65.64 -76.85 -25.22
C THR A 30 64.78 -75.66 -25.69
N ILE A 31 65.45 -74.80 -26.46
CA ILE A 31 64.99 -74.02 -27.62
C ILE A 31 63.79 -73.08 -27.41
N CYS A 32 64.06 -71.86 -26.92
CA CYS A 32 63.19 -70.72 -27.20
C CYS A 32 63.73 -70.01 -28.46
N SER A 33 63.10 -70.19 -29.62
CA SER A 33 63.53 -69.51 -30.84
C SER A 33 63.41 -67.98 -30.65
N GLN A 34 64.36 -67.20 -31.18
CA GLN A 34 64.32 -65.73 -31.11
C GLN A 34 62.96 -65.14 -31.56
N ARG A 35 62.21 -65.87 -32.38
CA ARG A 35 60.89 -65.46 -32.89
C ARG A 35 59.78 -65.47 -31.83
N THR A 36 59.81 -66.38 -30.85
CA THR A 36 58.82 -66.38 -29.75
C THR A 36 59.09 -65.28 -28.75
N LEU A 37 60.37 -64.96 -28.48
CA LEU A 37 60.77 -63.83 -27.64
C LEU A 37 60.40 -62.47 -28.26
N ILE A 38 60.61 -62.29 -29.57
CA ILE A 38 60.22 -61.05 -30.27
C ILE A 38 58.70 -60.88 -30.30
N ASN A 39 57.94 -61.95 -30.56
CA ASN A 39 56.48 -61.89 -30.51
C ASN A 39 55.96 -61.63 -29.09
N TRP A 40 56.61 -62.17 -28.06
CA TRP A 40 56.27 -61.88 -26.66
C TRP A 40 56.59 -60.43 -26.28
N TYR A 41 57.76 -59.91 -26.66
CA TYR A 41 58.14 -58.52 -26.44
C TYR A 41 57.21 -57.54 -27.17
N ASN A 42 56.86 -57.81 -28.43
CA ASN A 42 55.89 -57.02 -29.19
C ASN A 42 54.50 -57.06 -28.56
N ARG A 43 54.07 -58.21 -28.01
CA ARG A 43 52.77 -58.34 -27.32
C ARG A 43 52.75 -57.60 -25.98
N LEU A 44 53.86 -57.61 -25.24
CA LEU A 44 54.07 -56.80 -24.04
C LEU A 44 54.05 -55.30 -24.34
N LEU A 45 54.75 -54.86 -25.40
CA LEU A 45 54.77 -53.46 -25.80
C LEU A 45 53.37 -52.98 -26.22
N ASN A 46 52.59 -53.83 -26.89
CA ASN A 46 51.22 -53.53 -27.31
C ASN A 46 50.24 -53.48 -26.12
N CYS A 47 50.38 -54.38 -25.14
CA CYS A 47 49.65 -54.29 -23.87
C CYS A 47 49.98 -53.02 -23.09
N ARG A 48 51.27 -52.64 -23.00
CA ARG A 48 51.69 -51.42 -22.31
C ARG A 48 51.12 -50.16 -22.94
N LYS A 49 51.12 -50.09 -24.28
CA LYS A 49 50.50 -49.00 -25.04
C LYS A 49 48.97 -48.95 -24.83
N LYS A 50 48.27 -50.08 -24.86
CA LYS A 50 46.82 -50.16 -24.60
C LYS A 50 46.45 -49.75 -23.17
N ILE A 51 47.19 -50.21 -22.16
CA ILE A 51 46.98 -49.82 -20.76
C ILE A 51 47.20 -48.32 -20.58
N ARG A 52 48.23 -47.75 -21.24
CA ARG A 52 48.49 -46.31 -21.16
C ARG A 52 47.36 -45.50 -21.79
N ILE A 53 46.86 -45.91 -22.96
CA ILE A 53 45.72 -45.25 -23.63
C ILE A 53 44.45 -45.37 -22.78
N LEU A 54 44.17 -46.54 -22.20
CA LEU A 54 43.03 -46.73 -21.30
C LEU A 54 43.12 -45.84 -20.06
N ALA A 55 44.31 -45.71 -19.46
CA ALA A 55 44.54 -44.83 -18.32
C ALA A 55 44.29 -43.36 -18.67
N THR A 56 44.78 -42.89 -19.83
CA THR A 56 44.51 -41.53 -20.29
C THR A 56 43.02 -41.29 -20.56
N PHE A 57 42.33 -42.27 -21.14
CA PHE A 57 40.90 -42.18 -21.44
C PHE A 57 40.03 -42.15 -20.16
N VAL A 58 40.37 -42.97 -19.16
CA VAL A 58 39.71 -42.97 -17.86
C VAL A 58 39.93 -41.65 -17.14
N PHE A 59 41.16 -41.11 -17.18
CA PHE A 59 41.47 -39.81 -16.57
C PHE A 59 40.69 -38.65 -17.22
N GLN A 60 40.59 -38.63 -18.56
CA GLN A 60 39.82 -37.62 -19.30
C GLN A 60 38.32 -37.66 -18.96
N LEU A 61 37.75 -38.86 -18.79
CA LEU A 61 36.35 -39.06 -18.41
C LEU A 61 36.06 -38.60 -16.98
N VAL A 62 36.96 -38.83 -16.04
CA VAL A 62 36.83 -38.41 -14.65
C VAL A 62 36.91 -36.88 -14.53
N TYR A 63 37.86 -36.25 -15.24
CA TYR A 63 38.00 -34.80 -15.23
C TYR A 63 36.75 -34.07 -15.76
N LYS A 64 36.17 -34.55 -16.86
CA LYS A 64 34.92 -33.99 -17.41
C LYS A 64 33.75 -34.10 -16.43
N ARG A 65 33.62 -35.23 -15.72
CA ARG A 65 32.56 -35.42 -14.71
C ARG A 65 32.73 -34.49 -13.51
N LEU A 66 33.97 -34.27 -13.08
CA LEU A 66 34.29 -33.32 -12.00
C LEU A 66 33.96 -31.88 -12.39
N GLN A 67 34.25 -31.46 -13.62
CA GLN A 67 33.90 -30.12 -14.09
C GLN A 67 32.39 -29.89 -14.12
N LEU A 68 31.61 -30.85 -14.64
CA LEU A 68 30.15 -30.77 -14.64
C LEU A 68 29.58 -30.74 -13.21
N LYS A 69 30.10 -31.56 -12.31
CA LYS A 69 29.70 -31.53 -10.89
C LYS A 69 30.05 -30.21 -10.22
N LEU A 70 31.23 -29.66 -10.49
CA LEU A 70 31.66 -28.37 -9.94
C LEU A 70 30.72 -27.25 -10.40
N GLU A 71 30.28 -27.27 -11.65
CA GLU A 71 29.31 -26.29 -12.16
C GLU A 71 27.95 -26.42 -11.49
N LEU A 72 27.46 -27.65 -11.29
CA LEU A 72 26.21 -27.89 -10.56
C LEU A 72 26.29 -27.42 -9.10
N VAL A 73 27.37 -27.74 -8.40
CA VAL A 73 27.59 -27.30 -7.01
C VAL A 73 27.69 -25.78 -6.92
N LYS A 74 28.28 -25.10 -7.90
CA LYS A 74 28.28 -23.63 -7.96
C LYS A 74 26.87 -23.07 -8.08
N LYS A 75 26.03 -23.65 -8.94
CA LYS A 75 24.63 -23.25 -9.10
C LYS A 75 23.83 -23.49 -7.81
N GLU A 76 24.00 -24.63 -7.15
CA GLU A 76 23.37 -24.91 -5.85
C GLU A 76 23.83 -23.94 -4.76
N MET A 77 25.10 -23.57 -4.74
CA MET A 77 25.63 -22.56 -3.81
C MET A 77 25.01 -21.18 -4.05
N GLU A 78 24.81 -20.76 -5.30
CA GLU A 78 24.13 -19.50 -5.61
C GLU A 78 22.68 -19.51 -5.17
N ILE A 79 21.96 -20.61 -5.43
CA ILE A 79 20.56 -20.79 -4.97
C ILE A 79 20.49 -20.70 -3.44
N SER A 80 21.41 -21.37 -2.72
CA SER A 80 21.45 -21.34 -1.26
C SER A 80 21.69 -19.94 -0.71
N LYS A 81 22.55 -19.13 -1.36
CA LYS A 81 22.80 -17.75 -0.95
C LYS A 81 21.57 -16.85 -1.14
N ILE A 82 20.84 -17.04 -2.23
CA ILE A 82 19.59 -16.31 -2.51
C ILE A 82 18.52 -16.69 -1.48
N GLN A 83 18.40 -17.97 -1.13
CA GLN A 83 17.46 -18.41 -0.09
C GLN A 83 17.79 -17.79 1.28
N GLU A 84 19.07 -17.72 1.64
CA GLU A 84 19.52 -17.11 2.89
C GLU A 84 19.24 -15.60 2.94
N SER A 85 19.46 -14.87 1.83
CA SER A 85 19.17 -13.44 1.78
C SER A 85 17.67 -13.15 1.84
N ILE A 86 16.83 -13.98 1.20
CA ILE A 86 15.37 -13.88 1.29
C ILE A 86 14.91 -14.15 2.72
N ALA A 87 15.43 -15.19 3.38
CA ALA A 87 15.07 -15.51 4.76
C ALA A 87 15.40 -14.35 5.71
N LYS A 88 16.60 -13.76 5.59
CA LYS A 88 17.01 -12.58 6.38
C LYS A 88 16.11 -11.38 6.15
N ALA A 89 15.78 -11.07 4.89
CA ALA A 89 14.89 -9.96 4.57
C ALA A 89 13.47 -10.17 5.14
N ILE A 90 12.96 -11.40 5.11
CA ILE A 90 11.66 -11.74 5.70
C ILE A 90 11.71 -11.57 7.22
N GLU A 91 12.75 -12.06 7.89
CA GLU A 91 12.91 -11.97 9.34
C GLU A 91 13.05 -10.52 9.81
N GLU A 92 13.80 -9.68 9.08
CA GLU A 92 13.91 -8.25 9.35
C GLU A 92 12.55 -7.54 9.22
N ASN A 93 11.79 -7.81 8.15
CA ASN A 93 10.46 -7.22 7.96
C ASN A 93 9.45 -7.68 9.02
N ILE A 94 9.42 -8.98 9.33
CA ILE A 94 8.56 -9.56 10.38
C ILE A 94 8.91 -8.94 11.73
N SER A 95 10.19 -8.76 12.05
CA SER A 95 10.62 -8.17 13.32
C SER A 95 10.17 -6.70 13.46
N GLY A 96 10.22 -5.94 12.36
CA GLY A 96 9.75 -4.56 12.33
C GLY A 96 8.23 -4.45 12.51
N GLU A 97 7.48 -5.31 11.83
CA GLU A 97 6.02 -5.34 11.91
C GLU A 97 5.53 -5.85 13.28
N GLN A 98 6.13 -6.92 13.81
CA GLN A 98 5.88 -7.40 15.17
C GLN A 98 6.22 -6.35 16.22
N ARG A 99 7.35 -5.63 16.07
CA ARG A 99 7.72 -4.52 16.96
C ARG A 99 6.67 -3.42 16.91
N ARG A 100 6.22 -3.01 15.71
CA ARG A 100 5.16 -1.99 15.55
C ARG A 100 3.85 -2.46 16.16
N TYR A 101 3.45 -3.71 15.94
CA TYR A 101 2.26 -4.32 16.52
C TYR A 101 2.31 -4.29 18.05
N LEU A 102 3.42 -4.73 18.64
CA LEU A 102 3.62 -4.72 20.09
C LEU A 102 3.59 -3.30 20.67
N LEU A 103 4.28 -2.35 20.02
CA LEU A 103 4.27 -0.94 20.43
C LEU A 103 2.85 -0.35 20.36
N ASN A 104 2.05 -0.71 19.36
CA ASN A 104 0.67 -0.26 19.25
C ASN A 104 -0.24 -0.87 20.33
N GLU A 105 -0.09 -2.15 20.65
CA GLU A 105 -0.82 -2.79 21.76
C GLU A 105 -0.43 -2.19 23.11
N GLN A 106 0.86 -1.92 23.33
CA GLN A 106 1.33 -1.19 24.51
C GLN A 106 0.76 0.22 24.57
N LEU A 107 0.71 0.94 23.45
CA LEU A 107 0.16 2.28 23.38
C LEU A 107 -1.35 2.30 23.63
N LYS A 108 -2.09 1.29 23.17
CA LYS A 108 -3.52 1.09 23.53
C LYS A 108 -3.69 0.80 25.02
N ALA A 109 -2.86 -0.06 25.60
CA ALA A 109 -2.89 -0.37 27.03
C ALA A 109 -2.59 0.88 27.88
N ILE A 110 -1.56 1.66 27.52
CA ILE A 110 -1.22 2.92 28.20
C ILE A 110 -2.38 3.92 28.11
N LYS A 111 -3.02 4.07 26.94
CA LYS A 111 -4.20 4.96 26.78
C LYS A 111 -5.35 4.54 27.69
N LYS A 112 -5.59 3.24 27.83
CA LYS A 112 -6.62 2.68 28.71
C LYS A 112 -6.31 2.94 30.19
N GLU A 113 -5.07 2.72 30.61
CA GLU A 113 -4.62 2.99 31.99
C GLU A 113 -4.65 4.49 32.35
N LEU A 114 -4.35 5.36 31.39
CA LEU A 114 -4.41 6.81 31.57
C LEU A 114 -5.86 7.35 31.64
N GLY A 115 -6.88 6.52 31.46
CA GLY A 115 -8.28 6.97 31.36
C GLY A 115 -8.56 7.82 30.13
N LEU A 116 -7.60 7.92 29.20
CA LEU A 116 -7.74 8.45 27.86
C LEU A 116 -8.31 7.32 26.98
N GLU A 117 -9.46 6.78 27.38
CA GLU A 117 -10.24 5.98 26.45
C GLU A 117 -10.48 6.84 25.21
N THR A 118 -10.56 6.16 24.07
CA THR A 118 -10.86 6.67 22.73
C THR A 118 -12.21 7.40 22.60
N ASP A 119 -12.74 7.91 23.71
CA ASP A 119 -14.02 8.55 23.89
C ASP A 119 -14.05 9.98 23.34
N ASP A 120 -12.93 10.65 23.08
CA ASP A 120 -12.97 11.99 22.50
C ASP A 120 -13.69 12.02 21.14
N LYS A 121 -13.47 11.02 20.28
CA LYS A 121 -14.15 10.94 18.98
C LYS A 121 -15.62 10.55 19.14
N THR A 122 -15.88 9.58 20.02
CA THR A 122 -17.24 9.09 20.27
C THR A 122 -18.08 10.19 20.92
N ALA A 123 -17.57 10.84 21.96
CA ALA A 123 -18.17 12.00 22.61
C ALA A 123 -18.38 13.18 21.65
N LEU A 124 -17.45 13.47 20.74
CA LEU A 124 -17.67 14.48 19.69
C LEU A 124 -18.81 14.10 18.75
N SER A 125 -18.85 12.84 18.29
CA SER A 125 -19.93 12.37 17.42
C SER A 125 -21.29 12.39 18.13
N VAL A 126 -21.34 12.05 19.41
CA VAL A 126 -22.55 12.13 20.25
C VAL A 126 -23.00 13.57 20.41
N LYS A 127 -22.08 14.50 20.73
CA LYS A 127 -22.37 15.94 20.84
C LYS A 127 -22.98 16.51 19.56
N PHE A 128 -22.46 16.13 18.40
CA PHE A 128 -23.03 16.58 17.13
C PHE A 128 -24.43 16.00 16.91
N ARG A 129 -24.63 14.71 17.19
CA ARG A 129 -25.96 14.09 17.11
C ARG A 129 -26.97 14.74 18.04
N GLU A 130 -26.61 15.01 19.29
CA GLU A 130 -27.46 15.71 20.26
C GLU A 130 -27.90 17.11 19.77
N ARG A 131 -27.04 17.82 19.04
CA ARG A 131 -27.38 19.12 18.44
C ARG A 131 -28.30 19.01 17.21
N ILE A 132 -28.24 17.89 16.49
CA ILE A 132 -28.99 17.66 15.25
C ILE A 132 -30.38 17.09 15.52
N GLU A 133 -30.51 16.16 16.47
CA GLU A 133 -31.78 15.50 16.82
C GLU A 133 -32.97 16.47 16.99
N PRO A 134 -32.87 17.59 17.73
CA PRO A 134 -34.00 18.52 17.86
C PRO A 134 -34.36 19.27 16.56
N LYS A 135 -33.46 19.31 15.57
CA LYS A 135 -33.61 20.06 14.32
C LYS A 135 -33.87 19.16 13.11
N LYS A 136 -33.82 17.83 13.28
CA LYS A 136 -33.82 16.84 12.20
C LYS A 136 -35.00 16.98 11.23
N GLU A 137 -36.18 17.32 11.75
CA GLU A 137 -37.38 17.53 10.92
C GLU A 137 -37.33 18.80 10.06
N LYS A 138 -36.55 19.81 10.47
CA LYS A 138 -36.40 21.09 9.75
C LYS A 138 -35.24 21.07 8.75
N ILE A 139 -34.39 20.04 8.78
CA ILE A 139 -33.22 19.94 7.91
C ILE A 139 -33.64 19.32 6.57
N PRO A 140 -33.25 19.92 5.42
CA PRO A 140 -33.48 19.32 4.12
C PRO A 140 -32.81 17.94 4.00
N ALA A 141 -33.47 16.98 3.36
CA ALA A 141 -33.00 15.60 3.26
C ALA A 141 -31.56 15.47 2.70
N GLN A 142 -31.22 16.30 1.71
CA GLN A 142 -29.88 16.34 1.12
C GLN A 142 -28.80 16.72 2.14
N VAL A 143 -29.09 17.70 3.00
CA VAL A 143 -28.15 18.17 4.02
C VAL A 143 -28.01 17.13 5.13
N SER A 144 -29.12 16.48 5.52
CA SER A 144 -29.08 15.39 6.50
C SER A 144 -28.19 14.24 6.03
N GLN A 145 -28.24 13.89 4.74
CA GLN A 145 -27.38 12.84 4.19
C GLN A 145 -25.89 13.22 4.27
N VAL A 146 -25.54 14.45 3.87
CA VAL A 146 -24.15 14.95 3.93
C VAL A 146 -23.62 14.96 5.37
N ILE A 147 -24.46 15.34 6.34
CA ILE A 147 -24.09 15.33 7.75
C ILE A 147 -23.76 13.91 8.23
N GLU A 148 -24.57 12.90 7.88
CA GLU A 148 -24.30 11.51 8.26
C GLU A 148 -23.04 10.95 7.57
N GLU A 149 -22.81 11.31 6.30
CA GLU A 149 -21.58 10.94 5.58
C GLU A 149 -20.34 11.53 6.26
N GLU A 150 -20.36 12.81 6.62
CA GLU A 150 -19.24 13.46 7.31
C GLU A 150 -19.06 12.97 8.76
N LEU A 151 -20.15 12.61 9.46
CA LEU A 151 -20.06 11.96 10.78
C LEU A 151 -19.40 10.58 10.69
N THR A 152 -19.73 9.79 9.67
CA THR A 152 -19.10 8.49 9.41
C THR A 152 -17.62 8.67 9.10
N LYS A 153 -17.28 9.68 8.29
CA LYS A 153 -15.90 10.04 7.95
C LYS A 153 -15.10 10.48 9.18
N LEU A 154 -15.70 11.26 10.09
CA LEU A 154 -15.07 11.70 11.34
C LEU A 154 -14.66 10.52 12.24
N GLN A 155 -15.43 9.43 12.25
CA GLN A 155 -15.11 8.23 13.03
C GLN A 155 -13.92 7.45 12.45
N LEU A 156 -13.78 7.44 11.12
CA LEU A 156 -12.70 6.75 10.40
C LEU A 156 -11.37 7.52 10.46
N LEU A 157 -11.41 8.85 10.42
CA LEU A 157 -10.22 9.69 10.39
C LEU A 157 -9.44 9.64 11.70
N GLU A 158 -8.10 9.69 11.62
CA GLU A 158 -7.23 9.81 12.78
C GLU A 158 -7.28 11.24 13.37
N ALA A 159 -7.31 11.37 14.70
CA ALA A 159 -7.46 12.68 15.36
C ALA A 159 -6.27 13.64 15.14
N SER A 160 -5.11 13.10 14.74
CA SER A 160 -3.89 13.86 14.41
C SER A 160 -3.89 14.40 12.98
N SER A 161 -4.81 13.95 12.12
CA SER A 161 -4.87 14.37 10.71
C SER A 161 -5.41 15.80 10.57
N SER A 162 -4.86 16.56 9.61
CA SER A 162 -5.39 17.86 9.22
C SER A 162 -6.83 17.76 8.70
N GLU A 163 -7.20 16.63 8.09
CA GLU A 163 -8.56 16.39 7.59
C GLU A 163 -9.58 16.27 8.73
N PHE A 164 -9.18 15.72 9.88
CA PHE A 164 -10.06 15.59 11.04
C PHE A 164 -10.52 16.96 11.56
N ASN A 165 -9.61 17.93 11.60
CA ASN A 165 -9.95 19.28 12.05
C ASN A 165 -10.87 20.01 11.05
N VAL A 166 -10.68 19.78 9.75
CA VAL A 166 -11.53 20.35 8.70
C VAL A 166 -12.96 19.80 8.77
N THR A 167 -13.12 18.46 8.83
CA THR A 167 -14.43 17.83 8.95
C THR A 167 -15.14 18.21 10.25
N ARG A 168 -14.40 18.31 11.37
CA ARG A 168 -14.96 18.80 12.64
C ARG A 168 -15.53 20.22 12.51
N ASN A 169 -14.77 21.15 11.95
CA ASN A 169 -15.20 22.53 11.79
C ASN A 169 -16.40 22.64 10.83
N TYR A 170 -16.39 21.84 9.77
CA TYR A 170 -17.49 21.78 8.82
C TYR A 170 -18.79 21.29 9.48
N LEU A 171 -18.73 20.20 10.26
CA LEU A 171 -19.86 19.71 11.04
C LEU A 171 -20.32 20.75 12.10
N ASP A 172 -19.39 21.48 12.72
CA ASP A 172 -19.74 22.51 13.69
C ASP A 172 -20.52 23.67 13.05
N TRP A 173 -20.14 24.09 11.83
CA TRP A 173 -20.91 25.07 11.07
C TRP A 173 -22.30 24.56 10.71
N LEU A 174 -22.40 23.33 10.18
CA LEU A 174 -23.67 22.73 9.80
C LEU A 174 -24.65 22.59 10.98
N THR A 175 -24.14 22.27 12.17
CA THR A 175 -24.96 22.12 13.39
C THR A 175 -25.33 23.44 14.06
N THR A 176 -24.51 24.48 13.90
CA THR A 176 -24.77 25.82 14.47
C THR A 176 -25.88 26.57 13.73
N LEU A 177 -26.06 26.28 12.43
CA LEU A 177 -27.11 26.92 11.62
C LEU A 177 -28.52 26.64 12.19
N ARG A 178 -29.36 27.67 12.12
CA ARG A 178 -30.77 27.58 12.51
C ARG A 178 -31.61 27.17 11.30
N TRP A 179 -31.71 25.86 11.10
CA TRP A 179 -32.52 25.28 10.02
C TRP A 179 -34.00 25.46 10.33
N GLY A 180 -34.75 26.04 9.40
CA GLY A 180 -36.21 26.20 9.51
C GLY A 180 -36.68 27.23 10.55
N ASP A 181 -35.78 28.05 11.09
CA ASP A 181 -36.15 29.22 11.89
C ASP A 181 -36.03 30.46 11.01
N TYR A 182 -37.17 31.01 10.62
CA TYR A 182 -37.26 32.26 9.86
C TYR A 182 -37.95 33.30 10.73
N SER A 183 -37.48 34.53 10.68
CA SER A 183 -38.20 35.65 11.30
C SER A 183 -39.43 36.00 10.46
N ASP A 184 -40.53 36.35 11.12
CA ASP A 184 -41.69 36.91 10.43
C ASP A 184 -41.30 38.23 9.77
N GLU A 185 -41.30 38.24 8.44
CA GLU A 185 -40.99 39.42 7.64
C GLU A 185 -42.22 40.33 7.58
N ASN A 186 -42.07 41.59 7.98
CA ASN A 186 -43.14 42.59 7.89
C ASN A 186 -42.89 43.54 6.71
N PHE A 187 -43.75 43.46 5.69
CA PHE A 187 -43.66 44.28 4.47
C PHE A 187 -44.59 45.50 4.47
N ASP A 188 -44.80 46.11 5.63
CA ASP A 188 -45.66 47.31 5.72
C ASP A 188 -44.93 48.57 5.22
N VAL A 189 -45.30 49.02 4.02
CA VAL A 189 -44.75 50.20 3.34
C VAL A 189 -44.97 51.47 4.16
N VAL A 190 -46.11 51.63 4.82
CA VAL A 190 -46.42 52.84 5.59
C VAL A 190 -45.52 52.92 6.81
N ARG A 191 -45.35 51.80 7.51
CA ARG A 191 -44.43 51.70 8.65
C ARG A 191 -42.98 51.95 8.20
N ALA A 192 -42.57 51.40 7.06
CA ALA A 192 -41.23 51.61 6.53
C ALA A 192 -40.96 53.07 6.19
N GLN A 193 -41.93 53.77 5.60
CA GLN A 193 -41.81 55.20 5.29
C GLN A 193 -41.59 56.04 6.55
N ASN A 194 -42.39 55.80 7.60
CA ASN A 194 -42.27 56.52 8.86
C ASN A 194 -40.88 56.31 9.50
N ILE A 195 -40.38 55.07 9.52
CA ILE A 195 -39.04 54.76 10.08
C ILE A 195 -37.94 55.43 9.25
N LEU A 196 -38.03 55.40 7.92
CA LEU A 196 -37.05 56.04 7.04
C LEU A 196 -37.05 57.56 7.19
N ASP A 197 -38.21 58.17 7.43
CA ASP A 197 -38.34 59.60 7.66
C ASP A 197 -37.87 60.04 9.05
N GLU A 198 -38.03 59.19 10.07
CA GLU A 198 -37.51 59.40 11.42
C GLU A 198 -35.98 59.27 11.49
N ASP A 199 -35.41 58.21 10.92
CA ASP A 199 -33.99 57.90 11.04
C ASP A 199 -33.11 58.74 10.08
N HIS A 200 -33.68 59.26 8.99
CA HIS A 200 -32.92 59.95 7.94
C HIS A 200 -33.62 61.21 7.43
N CYS A 201 -32.98 62.38 7.58
CA CYS A 201 -33.46 63.62 6.95
C CYS A 201 -33.02 63.70 5.47
N GLY A 202 -33.96 63.96 4.55
CA GLY A 202 -33.71 64.09 3.10
C GLY A 202 -33.78 62.76 2.33
N LEU A 203 -33.00 62.65 1.24
CA LEU A 203 -32.89 61.43 0.39
C LEU A 203 -34.23 60.94 -0.21
N THR A 204 -35.05 61.85 -0.73
CA THR A 204 -36.36 61.52 -1.33
C THR A 204 -36.25 60.43 -2.39
N ASP A 205 -35.32 60.58 -3.34
CA ASP A 205 -35.18 59.68 -4.49
C ASP A 205 -34.73 58.26 -4.09
N VAL A 206 -33.94 58.16 -3.00
CA VAL A 206 -33.45 56.86 -2.47
C VAL A 206 -34.53 56.21 -1.62
N LYS A 207 -35.26 56.98 -0.81
CA LYS A 207 -36.39 56.50 -0.01
C LYS A 207 -37.51 55.96 -0.89
N GLU A 208 -37.86 56.68 -1.96
CA GLU A 208 -38.84 56.22 -2.94
C GLU A 208 -38.43 54.86 -3.53
N ARG A 209 -37.16 54.69 -3.89
CA ARG A 209 -36.65 53.41 -4.42
C ARG A 209 -36.66 52.27 -3.39
N ILE A 210 -36.38 52.55 -2.11
CA ILE A 210 -36.47 51.57 -1.03
C ILE A 210 -37.95 51.18 -0.80
N LEU A 211 -38.86 52.15 -0.80
CA LEU A 211 -40.29 51.91 -0.66
C LEU A 211 -40.87 51.12 -1.84
N GLU A 212 -40.45 51.43 -3.07
CA GLU A 212 -40.75 50.63 -4.27
C GLU A 212 -40.28 49.18 -4.10
N PHE A 213 -39.07 48.98 -3.57
CA PHE A 213 -38.52 47.66 -3.32
C PHE A 213 -39.35 46.87 -2.28
N ILE A 214 -39.73 47.51 -1.16
CA ILE A 214 -40.59 46.90 -0.14
C ILE A 214 -41.98 46.60 -0.71
N ALA A 215 -42.54 47.49 -1.52
CA ALA A 215 -43.83 47.30 -2.17
C ALA A 215 -43.82 46.13 -3.16
N VAL A 216 -42.75 45.97 -3.95
CA VAL A 216 -42.56 44.80 -4.83
C VAL A 216 -42.39 43.52 -4.01
N GLY A 217 -41.69 43.58 -2.86
CA GLY A 217 -41.59 42.48 -1.90
C GLY A 217 -42.96 42.05 -1.35
N LYS A 218 -43.80 43.01 -0.96
CA LYS A 218 -45.18 42.77 -0.48
C LYS A 218 -46.05 42.09 -1.53
N LEU A 219 -45.93 42.48 -2.80
CA LEU A 219 -46.71 41.89 -3.90
C LEU A 219 -46.27 40.46 -4.25
N LYS A 220 -44.97 40.17 -4.15
CA LYS A 220 -44.42 38.85 -4.49
C LYS A 220 -44.40 37.86 -3.33
N GLY A 221 -44.50 38.34 -2.09
CA GLY A 221 -44.47 37.50 -0.88
C GLY A 221 -43.14 36.79 -0.65
N ILE A 222 -42.05 37.23 -1.30
CA ILE A 222 -40.72 36.60 -1.25
C ILE A 222 -39.67 37.72 -1.16
N SER A 223 -38.81 37.67 -0.14
CA SER A 223 -37.63 38.50 -0.03
C SER A 223 -36.46 37.93 -0.87
N GLN A 224 -35.96 38.79 -1.78
CA GLN A 224 -34.60 38.91 -2.34
C GLN A 224 -33.84 37.72 -2.96
N ALA A 225 -34.03 36.45 -2.60
CA ALA A 225 -33.04 35.41 -2.95
C ALA A 225 -33.23 34.70 -4.30
N GLN A 226 -34.41 34.79 -4.93
CA GLN A 226 -34.72 33.98 -6.13
C GLN A 226 -34.99 34.78 -7.42
N ASN A 227 -34.93 36.13 -7.38
CA ASN A 227 -35.24 36.93 -8.57
C ASN A 227 -33.98 37.60 -9.14
N PRO A 228 -33.42 37.12 -10.26
CA PRO A 228 -32.21 37.69 -10.86
C PRO A 228 -32.37 39.16 -11.27
N ASN A 229 -33.60 39.63 -11.49
CA ASN A 229 -33.86 41.03 -11.86
C ASN A 229 -33.84 42.00 -10.67
N LEU A 230 -34.01 41.50 -9.43
CA LEU A 230 -33.89 42.32 -8.20
C LEU A 230 -32.44 42.48 -7.74
N PHE A 231 -31.54 41.61 -8.21
CA PHE A 231 -30.11 41.68 -7.91
C PHE A 231 -29.47 42.97 -8.47
N GLY A 232 -29.92 43.41 -9.64
CA GLY A 232 -29.48 44.68 -10.24
C GLY A 232 -29.88 45.92 -9.43
N ILE A 233 -31.04 45.90 -8.78
CA ILE A 233 -31.51 46.98 -7.89
C ILE A 233 -30.69 47.00 -6.59
N CYS A 234 -30.37 45.83 -6.02
CA CYS A 234 -29.52 45.73 -4.83
C CYS A 234 -28.08 46.20 -5.10
N ILE A 235 -27.49 45.86 -6.26
CA ILE A 235 -26.15 46.34 -6.63
C ILE A 235 -26.16 47.87 -6.84
N ARG A 236 -27.22 48.41 -7.45
CA ARG A 236 -27.38 49.87 -7.63
C ARG A 236 -27.51 50.60 -6.28
N MET A 237 -28.30 50.05 -5.34
CA MET A 237 -28.39 50.57 -3.97
C MET A 237 -27.05 50.45 -3.23
N ALA A 238 -26.34 49.33 -3.34
CA ALA A 238 -25.05 49.16 -2.68
C ALA A 238 -23.99 50.17 -3.18
N ILE A 239 -24.01 50.51 -4.47
CA ILE A 239 -23.14 51.55 -5.04
C ILE A 239 -23.55 52.94 -4.52
N GLU A 240 -24.84 53.26 -4.42
CA GLU A 240 -25.33 54.54 -3.87
C GLU A 240 -25.12 54.65 -2.34
N MET A 241 -25.19 53.54 -1.60
CA MET A 241 -24.99 53.47 -0.13
C MET A 241 -23.50 53.46 0.27
N SER A 242 -22.60 53.07 -0.64
CA SER A 242 -21.15 53.03 -0.40
C SER A 242 -20.50 54.41 -0.20
N MET A 243 -21.24 55.50 -0.45
CA MET A 243 -20.83 56.88 -0.14
C MET A 243 -21.09 57.31 1.31
N GLY A 244 -21.08 56.36 2.26
CA GLY A 244 -20.90 56.65 3.70
C GLY A 244 -22.14 56.55 4.59
N ARG A 245 -23.05 55.58 4.36
CA ARG A 245 -24.23 55.40 5.25
C ARG A 245 -24.47 53.94 5.64
N SER A 246 -23.83 53.52 6.73
CA SER A 246 -24.16 52.28 7.45
C SER A 246 -25.46 52.36 8.28
N GLY A 247 -26.13 53.52 8.30
CA GLY A 247 -27.39 53.72 9.04
C GLY A 247 -28.64 53.30 8.26
N LEU A 248 -28.53 53.09 6.94
CA LEU A 248 -29.65 52.74 6.06
C LEU A 248 -29.77 51.21 5.82
N SER A 249 -28.75 50.43 6.16
CA SER A 249 -28.73 48.96 6.05
C SER A 249 -29.25 48.32 7.32
#